data_AF-A0A842AES7-F1
#
_entry.id   AF-A0A842AES7-F1
#
_cell.length_a   1.000
_cell.length_b   1.000
_cell.length_c   1.000
_cell.angle_alpha   90.00
_cell.angle_beta   90.00
_cell.angle_gamma   90.00
#
_symmetry.space_group_name_H-M   'P 1'
#
loop_
_entity.id
_entity.type
_entity.pdbx_description
1 polymer ?
#
loop_
_entity_poly.entity_id
_entity_poly.type
_entity_poly.pdbx_seq_one_letter_code
_entity_poly.pdbx_strand_id
1 'polypeptide(L)'
;MAKLIMQKRLSDGSDVEFHKQTNGFFKYMVLGNGIPAVSRNFDKLIDAVEDFRTRHRDHTNDALRDEEQAIVDQFNSWDGNLQEMGFFE
;
A
#
# COMPACT_ATOMS: atom_id res chain seq x y z
N MET A 1 -8.18 -15.49 5.64
CA MET A 1 -7.65 -14.33 6.37
C MET A 1 -6.88 -13.45 5.40
N ALA A 2 -7.02 -12.13 5.51
CA ALA A 2 -6.24 -11.19 4.71
C ALA A 2 -4.75 -11.31 5.07
N LYS A 3 -3.87 -11.41 4.07
CA LYS A 3 -2.42 -11.45 4.26
C LYS A 3 -1.90 -10.01 4.27
N LEU A 4 -1.27 -9.59 5.36
CA LEU A 4 -0.49 -8.35 5.39
C LEU A 4 0.66 -8.49 4.40
N ILE A 5 0.78 -7.52 3.49
CA ILE A 5 1.86 -7.45 2.50
C ILE A 5 2.93 -6.50 2.99
N MET A 6 2.54 -5.31 3.44
CA MET A 6 3.46 -4.26 3.85
C MET A 6 2.79 -3.42 4.93
N GLN A 7 3.58 -2.97 5.88
CA GLN A 7 3.20 -1.92 6.82
C GLN A 7 4.28 -0.85 6.83
N LYS A 8 3.89 0.43 6.86
CA LYS A 8 4.81 1.54 7.04
C LYS A 8 4.20 2.60 7.93
N ARG A 9 4.98 3.14 8.86
CA ARG A 9 4.62 4.33 9.62
C ARG A 9 4.94 5.58 8.81
N LEU A 10 3.94 6.43 8.61
CA LEU A 10 4.03 7.72 7.95
C LEU A 10 4.60 8.77 8.91
N SER A 11 5.16 9.85 8.35
CA SER A 11 5.70 10.97 9.13
C SER A 11 4.69 11.66 10.06
N ASP A 12 3.37 11.57 9.81
CA ASP A 12 2.35 12.11 10.72
C ASP A 12 2.11 11.22 11.96
N GLY A 13 2.74 10.04 12.00
CA GLY A 13 2.57 9.05 13.05
C GLY A 13 1.51 8.00 12.76
N SER A 14 0.80 8.09 11.63
CA SER A 14 -0.16 7.06 11.20
C SER A 14 0.56 5.86 10.58
N ASP A 15 0.07 4.65 10.79
CA ASP A 15 0.58 3.43 10.17
C ASP A 15 -0.28 3.07 8.93
N VAL A 16 0.32 2.93 7.75
CA VAL A 16 -0.36 2.40 6.57
C VAL A 16 -0.04 0.91 6.40
N GLU A 17 -1.07 0.09 6.26
CA GLU A 17 -0.98 -1.35 6.03
C GLU A 17 -1.61 -1.72 4.70
N PHE A 18 -0.90 -2.46 3.85
CA PHE A 18 -1.42 -3.03 2.62
C PHE A 18 -1.67 -4.52 2.81
N HIS A 19 -2.84 -5.00 2.41
CA HIS A 19 -3.26 -6.39 2.56
C HIS A 19 -3.74 -6.99 1.25
N LYS A 20 -3.38 -8.25 1.02
CA LYS A 20 -4.01 -9.11 0.01
C LYS A 20 -5.13 -9.92 0.65
N GLN A 21 -6.34 -9.70 0.18
CA GLN A 21 -7.52 -10.45 0.57
C GLN A 21 -7.49 -11.87 0.00
N THR A 22 -8.24 -12.78 0.61
CA THR A 22 -8.37 -14.18 0.13
C THR A 22 -9.06 -14.30 -1.22
N ASN A 23 -9.80 -13.29 -1.63
CA ASN A 23 -10.45 -13.21 -2.94
C ASN A 23 -9.53 -12.64 -4.04
N GLY A 24 -8.22 -12.48 -3.77
CA GLY A 24 -7.23 -12.01 -4.73
C GLY A 24 -7.07 -10.48 -4.78
N PHE A 25 -8.04 -9.72 -4.24
CA PHE A 25 -7.99 -8.26 -4.24
C PHE A 25 -7.01 -7.70 -3.20
N PHE A 26 -6.58 -6.46 -3.43
CA PHE A 26 -5.72 -5.69 -2.57
C PHE A 26 -6.49 -4.55 -1.91
N LYS A 27 -6.13 -4.21 -0.68
CA LYS A 27 -6.65 -3.03 0.02
C LYS A 27 -5.58 -2.47 0.94
N TYR A 28 -5.62 -1.17 1.19
CA TYR A 28 -4.80 -0.53 2.22
C TYR A 28 -5.66 0.00 3.36
N MET A 29 -5.06 0.11 4.53
CA MET A 29 -5.66 0.66 5.73
C MET A 29 -4.70 1.68 6.30
N VAL A 30 -5.20 2.86 6.66
CA VAL A 30 -4.42 3.87 7.38
C VAL A 30 -4.89 3.87 8.83
N LEU A 31 -4.04 3.35 9.69
CA LEU A 31 -4.16 3.30 11.15
C LEU A 31 -3.54 4.57 11.75
N GLY A 32 -4.31 5.65 11.82
CA GLY A 32 -3.92 6.86 12.56
C GLY A 32 -4.39 6.84 14.03
N ASN A 33 -4.20 7.97 14.73
CA ASN A 33 -4.75 8.23 16.08
C ASN A 33 -6.30 8.31 16.13
N GLY A 34 -7.01 7.77 15.14
CA GLY A 34 -8.45 7.88 14.94
C GLY A 34 -9.05 6.63 14.30
N ILE A 35 -10.14 6.81 13.55
CA ILE A 35 -10.83 5.69 12.88
C ILE A 35 -9.95 5.18 11.74
N PRO A 36 -9.65 3.87 11.67
CA PRO A 36 -8.90 3.30 10.56
C PRO A 36 -9.59 3.58 9.23
N ALA A 37 -8.89 4.26 8.32
CA ALA A 37 -9.39 4.53 6.99
C ALA A 37 -9.06 3.34 6.09
N VAL A 38 -10.07 2.58 5.69
CA VAL A 38 -9.92 1.42 4.80
C VAL A 38 -10.21 1.83 3.36
N SER A 39 -9.33 1.43 2.45
CA SER A 39 -9.52 1.67 1.02
C SER A 39 -10.58 0.76 0.41
N ARG A 40 -10.98 1.08 -0.83
CA ARG A 40 -11.70 0.13 -1.69
C ARG A 40 -10.82 -1.09 -2.02
N ASN A 41 -11.45 -2.13 -2.57
CA ASN A 41 -10.73 -3.25 -3.16
C ASN A 41 -10.13 -2.84 -4.50
N PHE A 42 -8.91 -3.30 -4.76
CA PHE A 42 -8.17 -3.09 -5.99
C PHE A 42 -7.75 -4.44 -6.58
N ASP A 43 -7.83 -4.60 -7.89
CA ASP A 43 -7.39 -5.80 -8.58
C ASP A 43 -5.87 -5.97 -8.55
N LYS A 44 -5.14 -4.84 -8.50
CA LYS A 44 -3.68 -4.82 -8.40
C LYS A 44 -3.25 -3.97 -7.21
N LEU A 45 -2.14 -4.37 -6.62
CA LEU A 45 -1.56 -3.62 -5.50
C LEU A 45 -1.02 -2.25 -5.96
N ILE A 46 -0.57 -2.11 -7.21
CA ILE A 46 -0.16 -0.81 -7.77
C ILE A 46 -1.31 0.21 -7.76
N ASP A 47 -2.52 -0.18 -8.15
CA ASP A 47 -3.69 0.70 -8.13
C ASP A 47 -4.04 1.14 -6.70
N ALA A 48 -3.87 0.25 -5.71
CA ALA A 48 -4.08 0.57 -4.30
C ALA A 48 -3.05 1.60 -3.80
N VAL A 49 -1.78 1.44 -4.20
CA VAL A 49 -0.69 2.36 -3.85
C VAL A 49 -0.86 3.70 -4.55
N GLU A 50 -1.26 3.74 -5.82
CA GLU A 50 -1.50 4.99 -6.55
C GLU A 50 -2.71 5.75 -6.03
N ASP A 51 -3.77 5.05 -5.62
CA ASP A 51 -4.93 5.65 -4.94
C ASP A 51 -4.53 6.22 -3.58
N PHE A 52 -3.74 5.49 -2.79
CA PHE A 52 -3.16 6.00 -1.54
C PHE A 52 -2.32 7.26 -1.80
N ARG A 53 -1.37 7.21 -2.77
CA ARG A 53 -0.54 8.34 -3.19
C ARG A 53 -1.38 9.54 -3.58
N THR A 54 -2.43 9.34 -4.37
CA THR A 54 -3.28 10.44 -4.83
C THR A 54 -4.00 11.12 -3.66
N ARG A 55 -4.50 10.33 -2.69
CA ARG A 55 -5.15 10.89 -1.49
C ARG A 55 -4.17 11.54 -0.52
N HIS A 56 -2.95 11.01 -0.38
CA HIS A 56 -1.94 11.51 0.56
C HIS A 56 -1.16 12.72 0.01
N ARG A 57 -0.92 12.75 -1.31
CA ARG A 57 -0.25 13.85 -2.02
C ARG A 57 -1.06 15.15 -1.97
N ASP A 58 -2.39 15.06 -1.99
CA ASP A 58 -3.25 16.24 -1.83
C ASP A 58 -3.12 16.87 -0.43
N HIS A 59 -2.53 16.14 0.53
CA HIS A 59 -2.52 16.52 1.95
C HIS A 59 -1.15 16.97 2.50
N THR A 60 0.00 16.74 1.82
CA THR A 60 1.29 17.05 2.47
C THR A 60 2.46 17.42 1.55
N ASN A 61 3.24 18.41 2.02
CA ASN A 61 4.49 18.96 1.51
C ASN A 61 5.59 17.92 1.19
N ASP A 62 6.52 18.34 0.33
CA ASP A 62 7.70 17.67 -0.29
C ASP A 62 8.40 16.51 0.47
N ALA A 63 8.32 16.41 1.80
CA ALA A 63 8.94 15.35 2.60
C ALA A 63 8.31 13.95 2.42
N LEU A 64 7.04 13.87 2.00
CA LEU A 64 6.40 12.57 1.75
C LEU A 64 6.84 11.90 0.45
N ARG A 65 7.43 12.64 -0.50
CA ARG A 65 7.83 12.11 -1.81
C ARG A 65 8.82 10.96 -1.69
N ASP A 66 9.80 11.07 -0.80
CA ASP A 66 10.79 10.03 -0.53
C ASP A 66 10.16 8.80 0.15
N GLU A 67 9.22 9.02 1.07
CA GLU A 67 8.54 7.93 1.74
C GLU A 67 7.59 7.16 0.83
N GLU A 68 6.85 7.88 -0.02
CA GLU A 68 5.97 7.35 -1.06
C GLU A 68 6.76 6.61 -2.13
N GLN A 69 7.90 7.17 -2.58
CA GLN A 69 8.82 6.50 -3.49
C GLN A 69 9.36 5.20 -2.87
N ALA A 70 9.71 5.19 -1.59
CA ALA A 70 10.20 3.98 -0.93
C ALA A 70 9.13 2.88 -0.81
N ILE A 71 7.84 3.25 -0.64
CA ILE A 71 6.72 2.29 -0.70
C ILE A 71 6.62 1.70 -2.11
N VAL A 72 6.66 2.56 -3.14
CA VAL A 72 6.61 2.15 -4.55
C VAL A 72 7.83 1.30 -4.95
N ASP A 73 9.01 1.62 -4.44
CA ASP A 73 10.26 0.91 -4.76
C ASP A 73 10.32 -0.47 -4.10
N GLN A 74 10.00 -0.57 -2.80
CA GLN A 74 9.80 -1.88 -2.16
C GLN A 74 8.69 -2.67 -2.86
N PHE A 75 7.66 -2.00 -3.36
CA PHE A 75 6.59 -2.66 -4.10
C PHE A 75 7.04 -3.15 -5.48
N ASN A 76 7.75 -2.35 -6.28
CA ASN A 76 8.32 -2.77 -7.56
C ASN A 76 9.33 -3.91 -7.38
N SER A 77 10.10 -3.88 -6.29
CA SER A 77 10.98 -4.98 -5.89
C SER A 77 10.19 -6.26 -5.56
N TRP A 78 9.00 -6.13 -4.97
CA TRP A 78 8.06 -7.24 -4.74
C TRP A 78 7.32 -7.68 -6.00
N ASP A 79 6.94 -6.78 -6.93
CA ASP A 79 6.26 -7.13 -8.20
C ASP A 79 7.20 -7.91 -9.13
N GLY A 80 8.49 -7.56 -9.16
CA GLY A 80 9.53 -8.40 -9.76
C GLY A 80 9.64 -9.78 -9.09
N ASN A 81 9.44 -9.85 -7.78
CA ASN A 81 9.39 -11.11 -7.03
C ASN A 81 8.04 -11.86 -7.17
N LEU A 82 6.94 -11.20 -7.55
CA LEU A 82 5.65 -11.83 -7.83
C LEU A 82 5.65 -12.53 -9.20
N GLN A 83 6.44 -12.03 -10.15
CA GLN A 83 6.79 -12.80 -11.36
C GLN A 83 7.67 -14.02 -11.02
N GLU A 84 8.58 -13.91 -10.04
CA GLU A 84 9.42 -15.05 -9.60
C GLU A 84 8.71 -16.04 -8.66
N MET A 85 7.68 -15.63 -7.91
CA MET A 85 6.85 -16.49 -7.05
C MET A 85 5.76 -17.26 -7.81
N GLY A 86 6.05 -17.67 -9.05
CA GLY A 86 5.33 -18.74 -9.73
C GLY A 86 3.81 -18.57 -9.75
N PHE A 87 3.31 -17.54 -10.43
CA PHE A 87 2.07 -17.73 -11.18
C PHE A 87 2.41 -18.60 -12.41
N PHE A 88 2.63 -19.89 -12.15
CA PHE A 88 2.38 -20.91 -13.16
C PHE A 88 0.93 -21.37 -12.98
N GLU A 89 0.26 -21.36 -14.14
CA GLU A 89 -1.13 -21.75 -14.46
C GLU A 89 -2.23 -20.71 -14.21
#